data_AF-A0A433WSZ5-F1
#
_entry.id   AF-A0A433WSZ5-F1
#
_cell.length_a   1.000
_cell.length_b   1.000
_cell.length_c   1.000
_cell.angle_alpha   90.00
_cell.angle_beta   90.00
_cell.angle_gamma   90.00
#
_symmetry.space_group_name_H-M   'P 1'
#
loop_
_entity.id
_entity.type
_entity.pdbx_description
1 polymer ?
#
loop_
_entity_poly.entity_id
_entity_poly.type
_entity_poly.pdbx_seq_one_letter_code
_entity_poly.pdbx_strand_id
1 'polypeptide(L)'
;MGALMAGHFEHLVLRRPYRTDPEEDGIRHVEAVAASQQASPCAAVVGRLIGFWTPALIGRVSVPEFHFHFLDEAESISGQVLEFAAERAVLGFEEKPIIEVTNPQSAAYKALPIDLEKLDNDDPSHREIEAGASVSCAGACSCHHGR
;
A
#
# COMPACT_ATOMS: atom_id res chain seq x y z
N MET A 1 2.08 -10.02 8.47
CA MET A 1 3.49 -10.34 8.15
C MET A 1 4.12 -9.09 7.57
N GLY A 2 5.27 -8.63 8.10
CA GLY A 2 6.06 -7.58 7.45
C GLY A 2 6.88 -8.17 6.31
N ALA A 3 7.04 -7.45 5.21
CA ALA A 3 7.80 -7.90 4.05
C ALA A 3 8.69 -6.77 3.49
N LEU A 4 9.90 -7.15 3.10
CA LEU A 4 10.88 -6.31 2.44
C LEU A 4 11.39 -7.05 1.20
N MET A 5 11.24 -6.44 0.02
CA MET A 5 11.78 -6.97 -1.22
C MET A 5 12.79 -6.00 -1.81
N ALA A 6 14.03 -6.42 -1.99
CA ALA A 6 15.07 -5.63 -2.66
C ALA A 6 15.37 -6.22 -4.04
N GLY A 7 15.46 -5.38 -5.07
CA GLY A 7 15.73 -5.86 -6.42
C GLY A 7 15.79 -4.78 -7.49
N HIS A 8 15.99 -5.26 -8.72
CA HIS A 8 15.82 -4.47 -9.94
C HIS A 8 14.43 -4.73 -10.51
N PHE A 9 13.65 -3.68 -10.69
CA PHE A 9 12.28 -3.73 -11.18
C PHE A 9 12.23 -3.22 -12.61
N GLU A 10 11.99 -4.14 -13.55
CA GLU A 10 11.83 -3.82 -14.98
C GLU A 10 10.56 -2.99 -15.21
N HIS A 11 9.54 -3.26 -14.41
CA HIS A 11 8.27 -2.57 -14.44
C HIS A 11 7.82 -2.29 -13.02
N LEU A 12 7.35 -1.07 -12.77
CA LEU A 12 6.81 -0.65 -11.49
C LEU A 12 5.77 0.43 -11.73
N VAL A 13 4.56 0.28 -11.19
CA VAL A 13 3.52 1.31 -11.25
C VAL A 13 3.34 1.87 -9.84
N LEU A 14 3.62 3.17 -9.69
CA LEU A 14 3.51 3.86 -8.42
C LEU A 14 2.35 4.84 -8.42
N ARG A 15 1.68 4.93 -7.29
CA ARG A 15 0.68 5.97 -7.01
C ARG A 15 1.14 6.85 -5.86
N ARG A 16 0.93 8.15 -6.00
CA ARG A 16 1.31 9.14 -4.99
C ARG A 16 0.10 9.94 -4.55
N PRO A 17 -0.22 10.00 -3.25
CA PRO A 17 -1.21 10.93 -2.76
C PRO A 17 -0.69 12.36 -2.90
N TYR A 18 -1.55 13.25 -3.38
CA TYR A 18 -1.26 14.69 -3.36
C TYR A 18 -1.68 15.27 -2.03
N ARG A 19 -0.89 16.24 -1.55
CA ARG A 19 -1.26 17.00 -0.36
C ARG A 19 -2.58 17.73 -0.67
N THR A 20 -3.55 17.53 0.20
CA THR A 20 -4.81 18.26 0.19
C THR A 20 -4.66 19.44 1.15
N ASP A 21 -5.10 20.62 0.73
CA ASP A 21 -5.16 21.79 1.61
C ASP A 21 -6.56 21.83 2.25
N PRO A 22 -6.70 21.62 3.58
CA PRO A 22 -8.01 21.59 4.23
C PRO A 22 -8.80 22.90 4.08
N GLU A 23 -8.13 24.03 3.88
CA GLU A 23 -8.77 25.35 3.74
C GLU A 23 -9.28 25.60 2.32
N GLU A 24 -8.58 25.12 1.29
CA GLU A 24 -8.98 25.28 -0.12
C GLU A 24 -9.83 24.12 -0.63
N ASP A 25 -9.56 22.89 -0.18
CA ASP A 25 -10.14 21.67 -0.74
C ASP A 25 -11.29 21.07 0.10
N GLY A 26 -11.44 21.54 1.35
CA GLY A 26 -12.34 20.94 2.34
C GLY A 26 -11.96 19.51 2.74
N ILE A 27 -12.82 18.84 3.52
CA ILE A 27 -12.66 17.41 3.81
C ILE A 27 -13.04 16.63 2.55
N ARG A 28 -12.05 16.21 1.77
CA ARG A 28 -12.28 15.32 0.63
C ARG A 28 -12.42 13.88 1.11
N HIS A 29 -13.51 13.27 0.65
CA HIS A 29 -13.73 11.82 0.71
C HIS A 29 -12.56 11.08 0.03
N VAL A 30 -12.17 9.94 0.58
CA VAL A 30 -10.97 9.20 0.13
C VAL A 30 -11.11 8.79 -1.33
N GLU A 31 -12.34 8.54 -1.79
CA GLU A 31 -12.73 8.26 -3.17
C GLU A 31 -12.35 9.41 -4.11
N ALA A 32 -12.65 10.65 -3.71
CA ALA A 32 -12.33 11.85 -4.49
C ALA A 32 -10.82 12.08 -4.56
N VAL A 33 -10.12 11.77 -3.46
CA VAL A 33 -8.65 11.83 -3.42
C VAL A 33 -8.06 10.77 -4.34
N ALA A 34 -8.50 9.50 -4.26
CA ALA A 34 -8.02 8.42 -5.09
C ALA A 34 -8.26 8.67 -6.59
N ALA A 35 -9.44 9.16 -6.96
CA ALA A 35 -9.78 9.50 -8.35
C ALA A 35 -8.87 10.59 -8.96
N SER A 36 -8.25 11.43 -8.12
CA SER A 36 -7.32 12.49 -8.56
C SER A 36 -5.86 12.04 -8.62
N GLN A 37 -5.54 10.87 -8.06
CA GLN A 37 -4.16 10.38 -8.00
C GLN A 37 -3.74 9.81 -9.35
N GLN A 38 -2.55 10.22 -9.81
CA GLN A 38 -1.99 9.73 -11.06
C GLN A 38 -1.08 8.54 -10.78
N ALA A 39 -1.40 7.39 -11.37
CA ALA A 39 -0.49 6.26 -11.46
C ALA A 39 0.64 6.60 -12.44
N SER A 40 1.88 6.43 -12.00
CA SER A 40 3.09 6.75 -12.75
C SER A 40 3.90 5.48 -13.00
N PRO A 41 4.08 5.04 -14.25
CA PRO A 41 4.97 3.93 -14.56
C PRO A 41 6.43 4.34 -14.38
N CYS A 42 7.22 3.43 -13.82
CA CYS A 42 8.66 3.48 -13.66
C CYS A 42 9.23 2.21 -14.31
N ALA A 43 10.41 2.33 -14.91
CA ALA A 43 11.09 1.21 -15.56
C ALA A 43 12.57 1.18 -15.20
N ALA A 44 13.14 -0.02 -15.13
CA ALA A 44 14.54 -0.27 -14.80
C ALA A 44 15.01 0.49 -13.54
N VAL A 45 14.24 0.35 -12.44
CA VAL A 45 14.53 1.02 -11.17
C VAL A 45 15.05 0.02 -10.14
N VAL A 46 16.13 0.38 -9.46
CA VAL A 46 16.66 -0.39 -8.32
C VAL A 46 16.12 0.22 -7.03
N GLY A 47 15.66 -0.62 -6.12
CA GLY A 47 15.17 -0.15 -4.84
C GLY A 47 14.60 -1.24 -3.96
N ARG A 48 13.71 -0.81 -3.06
CA ARG A 48 13.09 -1.67 -2.06
C ARG A 48 11.57 -1.47 -2.05
N LEU A 49 10.84 -2.58 -2.04
CA LEU A 49 9.43 -2.63 -1.65
C LEU A 49 9.36 -2.93 -0.16
N ILE A 50 8.66 -2.10 0.60
CA ILE A 50 8.42 -2.27 2.04
C ILE A 50 6.92 -2.35 2.26
N GLY A 51 6.45 -3.34 3.00
CA GLY A 51 5.02 -3.51 3.15
C GLY A 51 4.60 -4.58 4.13
N PHE A 52 3.31 -4.86 4.10
CA PHE A 52 2.69 -5.89 4.92
C PHE A 52 1.84 -6.81 4.06
N TRP A 53 1.81 -8.07 4.45
CA TRP A 53 0.69 -8.94 4.16
C TRP A 53 -0.25 -8.99 5.35
N THR A 54 -1.52 -8.72 5.08
CA THR A 54 -2.59 -8.65 6.06
C THR A 54 -3.64 -9.74 5.77
N PRO A 55 -4.00 -10.59 6.74
CA PRO A 55 -5.08 -11.55 6.56
C PRO A 55 -6.40 -10.86 6.23
N ALA A 56 -7.18 -11.42 5.31
CA ALA A 56 -8.49 -10.86 4.89
C ALA A 56 -9.46 -10.62 6.08
N LEU A 57 -9.35 -11.41 7.15
CA LEU A 57 -10.18 -11.29 8.37
C LEU A 57 -10.13 -9.90 9.00
N ILE A 58 -9.03 -9.15 8.84
CA ILE A 58 -8.87 -7.80 9.41
C ILE A 58 -8.97 -6.69 8.35
N GLY A 59 -9.55 -6.98 7.19
CA GLY A 59 -9.68 -6.06 6.05
C GLY A 59 -10.47 -4.77 6.34
N ARG A 60 -11.24 -4.71 7.44
CA ARG A 60 -11.93 -3.48 7.89
C ARG A 60 -11.05 -2.55 8.74
N VAL A 61 -9.95 -3.07 9.27
CA VAL A 61 -9.02 -2.36 10.15
C VAL A 61 -7.76 -1.95 9.38
N SER A 62 -7.40 -2.71 8.35
CA SER A 62 -6.25 -2.47 7.50
C SER A 62 -6.49 -2.99 6.09
N VAL A 63 -5.63 -2.63 5.14
CA VAL A 63 -5.70 -3.09 3.76
C VAL A 63 -5.41 -4.59 3.70
N PRO A 64 -6.35 -5.43 3.22
CA PRO A 64 -6.13 -6.87 3.12
C PRO A 64 -5.07 -7.19 2.05
N GLU A 65 -4.46 -8.38 2.18
CA GLU A 65 -3.43 -8.87 1.27
C GLU A 65 -2.15 -8.04 1.26
N PHE A 66 -1.46 -7.94 0.12
CA PHE A 66 -0.17 -7.27 0.00
C PHE A 66 -0.33 -5.76 -0.22
N HIS A 67 0.15 -4.98 0.73
CA HIS A 67 0.27 -3.54 0.63
C HIS A 67 1.74 -3.14 0.67
N PHE A 68 2.30 -2.78 -0.49
CA PHE A 68 3.69 -2.37 -0.64
C PHE A 68 3.83 -0.88 -0.97
N HIS A 69 4.86 -0.27 -0.42
CA HIS A 69 5.39 1.04 -0.80
C HIS A 69 6.79 0.83 -1.37
N PHE A 70 7.21 1.69 -2.29
CA PHE A 70 8.53 1.64 -2.91
C PHE A 70 9.40 2.83 -2.47
N LEU A 71 10.71 2.58 -2.42
CA LEU A 71 11.75 3.60 -2.32
C LEU A 71 12.96 3.16 -3.16
N ASP A 72 13.41 4.02 -4.07
CA ASP A 72 14.63 3.81 -4.86
C ASP A 72 15.92 3.96 -4.02
N GLU A 73 17.05 3.53 -4.58
CA GLU A 73 18.36 3.67 -3.90
C GLU A 73 18.80 5.12 -3.70
N ALA A 74 18.37 6.04 -4.57
CA ALA A 74 18.70 7.47 -4.50
C ALA A 74 17.74 8.26 -3.58
N GLU A 75 16.75 7.60 -2.99
CA GLU A 75 15.69 8.20 -2.15
C GLU A 75 14.92 9.34 -2.83
N SER A 76 14.85 9.29 -4.17
CA SER A 76 14.25 10.32 -5.02
C SER A 76 12.88 9.92 -5.57
N ILE A 77 12.59 8.61 -5.61
CA ILE A 77 11.37 8.02 -6.15
C ILE A 77 10.74 7.14 -5.07
N SER A 78 9.54 7.50 -4.64
CA SER A 78 8.73 6.70 -3.71
C SER A 78 7.26 6.70 -4.09
N GLY A 79 6.48 5.80 -3.50
CA GLY A 79 5.02 5.75 -3.67
C GLY A 79 4.40 4.42 -3.28
N GLN A 80 3.07 4.38 -3.28
CA GLN A 80 2.33 3.13 -3.15
C GLN A 80 2.49 2.31 -4.43
N VAL A 81 2.72 1.00 -4.28
CA VAL A 81 2.95 0.09 -5.39
C VAL A 81 1.62 -0.50 -5.82
N LEU A 82 1.26 -0.32 -7.09
CA LEU A 82 0.08 -0.92 -7.69
C LEU A 82 0.43 -2.20 -8.45
N GLU A 83 1.56 -2.19 -9.15
CA GLU A 83 2.04 -3.31 -9.95
C GLU A 83 3.57 -3.31 -9.96
N PHE A 84 4.18 -4.49 -10.02
CA PHE A 84 5.62 -4.59 -10.27
C PHE A 84 6.00 -5.89 -10.98
N ALA A 85 7.13 -5.84 -11.70
CA ALA A 85 7.81 -6.99 -12.23
C ALA A 85 9.32 -6.92 -11.97
N ALA A 86 9.87 -8.01 -11.45
CA ALA A 86 11.30 -8.18 -11.22
C ALA A 86 11.76 -9.55 -11.78
N GLU A 87 12.93 -9.57 -12.41
CA GLU A 87 13.56 -10.84 -12.82
C GLU A 87 14.17 -11.55 -11.60
N ARG A 88 14.86 -10.78 -10.73
CA ARG A 88 15.46 -11.27 -9.49
C ARG A 88 15.27 -10.26 -8.39
N ALA A 89 14.75 -10.73 -7.26
CA ALA A 89 14.61 -9.96 -6.04
C ALA A 89 14.87 -10.84 -4.83
N VAL A 90 15.35 -10.23 -3.74
CA VAL A 90 15.54 -10.85 -2.45
C VAL A 90 14.37 -10.47 -1.56
N LEU A 91 13.61 -11.46 -1.10
CA LEU A 91 12.50 -11.27 -0.18
C LEU A 91 12.93 -11.65 1.25
N GLY A 92 12.87 -10.67 2.13
CA GLY A 92 12.86 -10.87 3.59
C GLY A 92 11.45 -10.65 4.12
N PHE A 93 11.07 -11.42 5.14
CA PHE A 93 9.79 -11.24 5.81
C PHE A 93 9.90 -11.56 7.30
N GLU A 94 8.93 -11.04 8.05
CA GLU A 94 8.80 -11.23 9.49
C GLU A 94 7.35 -11.55 9.84
N GLU A 95 7.13 -12.66 10.51
CA GLU A 95 5.83 -12.98 11.08
C GLU A 95 5.54 -12.13 12.31
N LYS A 96 4.36 -11.52 12.35
CA LYS A 96 3.91 -10.71 13.49
C LYS A 96 2.66 -11.36 14.08
N PRO A 97 2.75 -12.00 15.27
CA PRO A 97 1.61 -12.68 15.88
C PRO A 97 0.63 -11.72 16.58
N ILE A 98 1.02 -10.46 16.79
CA ILE A 98 0.25 -9.46 17.54
C ILE A 98 -0.03 -8.27 16.63
N ILE A 99 -1.26 -7.76 16.70
CA ILE A 99 -1.70 -6.54 16.02
C ILE A 99 -2.16 -5.57 17.11
N GLU A 100 -1.49 -4.42 17.20
CA GLU A 100 -1.83 -3.35 18.13
C GLU A 100 -2.51 -2.22 17.36
N VAL A 101 -3.68 -1.81 17.82
CA VAL A 101 -4.46 -0.72 17.21
C VAL A 101 -4.51 0.44 18.21
N THR A 102 -3.98 1.60 17.81
CA THR A 102 -4.07 2.83 18.59
C THR A 102 -4.97 3.83 17.90
N ASN A 103 -6.10 4.15 18.54
CA ASN A 103 -7.07 5.08 17.97
C ASN A 103 -6.70 6.54 18.30
N PRO A 104 -6.85 7.48 17.34
CA PRO A 104 -6.73 8.91 17.60
C PRO A 104 -7.69 9.37 18.71
N GLN A 105 -7.24 10.30 19.55
CA GLN A 105 -8.03 10.80 20.68
C GLN A 105 -8.80 12.10 20.41
N SER A 106 -8.70 12.62 19.18
CA SER A 106 -9.31 13.89 18.77
C SER A 106 -10.84 13.83 18.82
N ALA A 107 -11.47 14.98 19.08
CA ALA A 107 -12.92 15.10 19.06
C ALA A 107 -13.50 14.76 17.67
N ALA A 108 -12.80 15.17 16.59
CA ALA A 108 -13.19 14.85 15.22
C ALA A 108 -13.26 13.34 14.96
N TYR A 109 -12.26 12.57 15.40
CA TYR A 109 -12.29 11.11 15.24
C TYR A 109 -13.42 10.46 16.05
N LYS A 110 -13.63 10.92 17.30
CA LYS A 110 -14.69 10.38 18.18
C LYS A 110 -16.10 10.68 17.70
N ALA A 111 -16.29 11.78 16.97
CA ALA A 111 -17.58 12.18 16.42
C ALA A 111 -17.85 11.62 15.01
N LEU A 112 -16.88 10.91 14.40
CA LEU A 112 -16.99 10.41 13.03
C LEU A 112 -17.99 9.23 12.97
N PRO A 113 -19.10 9.33 12.24
CA PRO A 113 -19.95 8.19 11.99
C PRO A 113 -19.26 7.24 10.99
N ILE A 114 -19.22 5.94 11.33
CA ILE A 114 -18.71 4.90 10.44
C ILE A 114 -19.90 4.14 9.84
N ASP A 115 -20.06 4.23 8.53
CA ASP A 115 -21.06 3.49 7.78
C ASP A 115 -20.51 2.10 7.41
N LEU A 116 -20.92 1.08 8.17
CA LEU A 116 -20.42 -0.29 7.97
C LEU A 116 -20.94 -0.92 6.68
N GLU A 117 -22.11 -0.50 6.19
CA GLU A 117 -22.70 -1.06 4.97
C GLU A 117 -21.92 -0.64 3.72
N LYS A 118 -21.40 0.59 3.71
CA LYS A 118 -20.50 1.04 2.63
C LYS A 118 -19.16 0.31 2.60
N LEU A 119 -18.69 -0.17 3.75
CA LEU A 119 -17.44 -0.94 3.85
C LEU A 119 -17.63 -2.41 3.43
N ASP A 120 -18.86 -2.94 3.54
CA ASP A 120 -19.19 -4.34 3.27
C ASP A 120 -19.67 -4.63 1.85
N ASN A 121 -20.41 -3.68 1.29
CA ASN A 121 -20.70 -3.72 -0.11
C ASN A 121 -19.38 -3.48 -0.83
N ASP A 122 -18.98 -4.41 -1.69
CA ASP A 122 -17.74 -4.42 -2.49
C ASP A 122 -17.78 -3.25 -3.50
N ASP A 123 -17.82 -2.02 -2.97
CA ASP A 123 -17.95 -0.78 -3.70
C ASP A 123 -16.67 -0.65 -4.53
N PRO A 124 -16.78 -0.60 -5.87
CA PRO A 124 -15.62 -0.52 -6.75
C PRO A 124 -14.71 0.67 -6.41
N SER A 125 -15.24 1.74 -5.80
CA SER A 125 -14.43 2.86 -5.32
C SER A 125 -13.46 2.49 -4.20
N HIS A 126 -13.82 1.56 -3.29
CA HIS A 126 -12.93 1.08 -2.24
C HIS A 126 -11.75 0.25 -2.79
N ARG A 127 -11.99 -0.57 -3.82
CA ARG A 127 -10.91 -1.30 -4.52
C ARG A 127 -9.99 -0.34 -5.26
N GLU A 128 -10.54 0.72 -5.84
CA GLU A 128 -9.74 1.73 -6.53
C GLU A 128 -8.88 2.52 -5.53
N ILE A 129 -9.36 2.76 -4.30
CA ILE A 129 -8.58 3.41 -3.23
C ILE A 129 -7.49 2.49 -2.69
N GLU A 130 -7.76 1.20 -2.44
CA GLU A 130 -6.87 0.32 -1.67
C GLU A 130 -6.30 -0.86 -2.44
N ALA A 131 -6.33 -0.82 -3.78
CA ALA A 131 -5.79 -1.88 -4.63
C ALA A 131 -4.42 -2.37 -4.12
N GLY A 132 -4.40 -3.63 -3.67
CA GLY A 132 -3.18 -4.33 -3.32
C GLY A 132 -2.26 -4.43 -4.54
N ALA A 133 -0.96 -4.54 -4.29
CA ALA A 133 0.00 -4.65 -5.38
C ALA A 133 -0.21 -5.95 -6.15
N SER A 134 -0.40 -5.87 -7.47
CA SER A 134 -0.32 -7.07 -8.32
C SER A 134 1.14 -7.51 -8.43
N VAL A 135 1.37 -8.81 -8.18
CA VAL A 135 2.71 -9.41 -8.11
C VAL A 135 2.97 -10.26 -9.35
N SER A 136 4.02 -9.93 -10.08
CA SER A 136 4.53 -10.73 -11.19
C SER A 136 6.05 -10.92 -11.03
N CYS A 137 6.51 -12.13 -10.71
CA CYS A 137 7.93 -12.45 -10.59
C CYS A 137 8.26 -13.65 -11.50
N ALA A 138 9.11 -13.44 -12.50
CA ALA A 138 9.42 -14.46 -13.52
C ALA A 138 10.59 -15.39 -13.12
N GLY A 139 11.26 -15.12 -11.99
CA GLY A 139 12.44 -15.86 -11.52
C GLY A 139 12.30 -16.45 -10.11
N ALA A 140 13.22 -17.36 -9.77
CA ALA A 140 13.29 -18.01 -8.46
C ALA A 140 13.55 -16.99 -7.34
N CYS A 141 12.56 -16.79 -6.46
CA CYS A 141 12.70 -15.94 -5.28
C CYS A 141 13.50 -16.69 -4.21
N SER A 142 14.67 -16.17 -3.81
CA SER A 142 15.44 -16.74 -2.70
C SER A 142 14.94 -16.15 -1.38
N CYS A 143 14.21 -16.94 -0.60
CA CYS A 143 13.75 -16.54 0.72
C CYS A 143 14.89 -16.68 1.74
N HIS A 144 15.18 -15.61 2.49
CA HIS A 144 16.02 -15.67 3.69
C HIS A 144 15.17 -15.42 4.92
N HIS A 145 15.06 -16.43 5.79
CA HIS A 145 14.38 -16.31 7.07
C HIS A 145 15.33 -15.63 8.05
N GLY A 146 15.03 -14.38 8.42
CA GLY A 146 15.63 -13.75 9.59
C GLY A 146 15.16 -14.48 10.85
N ARG A 147 16.11 -14.83 11.73
CA ARG A 147 15.81 -15.40 13.05
C ARG A 147 15.33 -14.32 14.02
#